data_AF-A0A6C2YRT4-F1
#
_entry.id   AF-A0A6C2YRT4-F1
#
_cell.length_a   1.000
_cell.length_b   1.000
_cell.length_c   1.000
_cell.angle_alpha   90.00
_cell.angle_beta   90.00
_cell.angle_gamma   90.00
#
_symmetry.space_group_name_H-M   'P 1'
#
loop_
_entity.id
_entity.type
_entity.pdbx_description
1 polymer ?
#
loop_
_entity_poly.entity_id
_entity_poly.type
_entity_poly.pdbx_seq_one_letter_code
_entity_poly.pdbx_strand_id
1 'polypeptide(L)'
;MNPLERLLEFLGFTKTEADTSKPAKGKPAPADAKSAAGGSDASGAKKPSGPAVAKTFNLDASDLLPITSEELKSGLRKLLRSGGFRFVGRGMIPHGDERTRLINRALLSEGFLTAEQLEAITQVAVEFEELQKALARIEGQVNKSAKKAVEADKEEKARIKAQKKAEALAKKQKHAADVAHRRETDIIFLGRKVSAKLNDRKGNAELLAGYGLPAISTPAELAAALGLSVAKLRWLAFHTEVATRMHYVQFQIPKKSGGTRLLSAPHQSLAAAQEWIYREIIQKIPVETPAHGFVTGRSIVTNAQPHVGNPVLINMDLEAFFPTITWQRVRSVFHRAGYSPSVATILALICTECPRDTVEYAGKTYYVATGPRGLPQGACTSPGLSNLVARRLDKRLGGLCGKLGLTYTRYADDLSVSGPAEINEKVGYLMARIRHIAEAEGFQVNPKKTRVLRPNTAQLVTGIVVNAKPSLPKKELRRLRAILHQAQKNGLDAQNREQIPHFRAWLAGKISFVRMVRPELGAKLQAQFDAL
;
A
#
# COMPACT_ATOMS: atom_id res chain seq x y z
N MET A 1 26.60 -1.16 -43.60
CA MET A 1 26.05 -1.39 -42.24
C MET A 1 27.14 -1.07 -41.24
N ASN A 2 26.81 -0.17 -40.32
CA ASN A 2 27.72 0.39 -39.32
C ASN A 2 27.96 -0.67 -38.21
N PRO A 3 29.18 -0.84 -37.65
CA PRO A 3 29.43 -1.80 -36.56
C PRO A 3 28.48 -1.68 -35.36
N LEU A 4 27.91 -0.49 -35.13
CA LEU A 4 26.85 -0.25 -34.14
C LEU A 4 25.54 -1.00 -34.44
N GLU A 5 25.18 -1.20 -35.71
CA GLU A 5 23.95 -1.90 -36.11
C GLU A 5 24.04 -3.40 -35.83
N ARG A 6 25.20 -4.01 -36.08
CA ARG A 6 25.46 -5.42 -35.75
C ARG A 6 25.43 -5.70 -34.24
N LEU A 7 25.86 -4.73 -33.44
CA LEU A 7 25.88 -4.86 -31.99
C LEU A 7 24.47 -4.74 -31.38
N LEU A 8 23.57 -4.00 -32.02
CA LEU A 8 22.17 -3.85 -31.61
C LEU A 8 21.30 -5.05 -32.03
N GLU A 9 21.60 -5.69 -33.17
CA GLU A 9 20.99 -6.97 -33.57
C GLU A 9 21.42 -8.12 -32.64
N PHE A 10 22.72 -8.19 -32.28
CA PHE A 10 23.21 -9.21 -31.35
C PHE A 10 22.59 -9.11 -29.95
N LEU A 11 22.20 -7.90 -29.53
CA LEU A 11 21.56 -7.63 -28.25
C LEU A 11 20.02 -7.69 -28.29
N GLY A 12 19.41 -8.12 -29.40
CA GLY A 12 17.98 -8.41 -29.48
C GLY A 12 17.06 -7.19 -29.56
N PHE A 13 17.57 -6.03 -29.95
CA PHE A 13 16.75 -4.82 -30.16
C PHE A 13 16.41 -4.66 -31.64
N THR A 14 15.31 -5.26 -32.08
CA THR A 14 14.75 -5.03 -33.42
C THR A 14 13.79 -3.83 -33.39
N LYS A 15 13.97 -2.88 -34.31
CA LYS A 15 12.99 -1.81 -34.56
C LYS A 15 11.78 -2.40 -35.26
N THR A 16 10.62 -2.34 -34.61
CA THR A 16 9.32 -2.55 -35.23
C THR A 16 8.89 -1.30 -36.01
N GLU A 17 8.39 -1.54 -37.22
CA GLU A 17 7.90 -0.56 -38.19
C GLU A 17 6.65 0.19 -37.68
N ALA A 18 6.53 1.46 -38.12
CA ALA A 18 5.27 2.20 -38.20
C ALA A 18 4.31 1.48 -39.17
N ASP A 19 2.98 1.61 -39.14
CA ASP A 19 2.26 2.85 -39.47
C ASP A 19 0.72 2.66 -39.33
N THR A 20 0.02 3.79 -39.18
CA THR A 20 -1.29 4.17 -39.77
C THR A 20 -2.11 5.07 -38.84
N SER A 21 -2.05 6.38 -39.07
CA SER A 21 -3.23 7.20 -39.42
C SER A 21 -2.93 8.72 -39.33
N LYS A 22 -3.08 9.38 -40.49
CA LYS A 22 -3.16 10.85 -40.68
C LYS A 22 -4.49 11.39 -40.11
N PRO A 23 -4.70 12.72 -39.86
CA PRO A 23 -4.60 13.75 -40.92
C PRO A 23 -4.14 15.18 -40.55
N ALA A 24 -3.55 15.81 -41.59
CA ALA A 24 -3.65 17.19 -42.11
C ALA A 24 -3.86 18.45 -41.23
N LYS A 25 -2.99 19.45 -41.46
CA LYS A 25 -3.18 20.92 -41.71
C LYS A 25 -1.88 21.62 -41.25
N GLY A 26 -1.27 22.61 -41.89
CA GLY A 26 -1.47 23.42 -43.09
C GLY A 26 -0.33 24.46 -43.05
N LYS A 27 0.22 24.84 -44.21
CA LYS A 27 1.26 25.89 -44.35
C LYS A 27 0.76 27.24 -43.80
N PRO A 28 1.68 28.16 -43.49
CA PRO A 28 1.71 29.35 -44.35
C PRO A 28 3.12 29.87 -44.66
N ALA A 29 3.18 30.62 -45.77
CA ALA A 29 4.16 31.66 -46.10
C ALA A 29 3.37 32.97 -46.34
N PRO A 30 3.98 34.10 -46.72
CA PRO A 30 4.69 35.07 -45.88
C PRO A 30 4.10 36.50 -45.99
N ALA A 31 4.76 37.48 -45.36
CA ALA A 31 4.89 38.91 -45.74
C ALA A 31 4.42 40.01 -44.75
N ASP A 32 5.29 41.05 -44.70
CA ASP A 32 5.11 42.50 -44.52
C ASP A 32 5.01 43.20 -43.14
N ALA A 33 6.14 43.87 -42.82
CA ALA A 33 6.35 45.32 -42.60
C ALA A 33 5.54 46.11 -41.54
N LYS A 34 6.29 46.74 -40.61
CA LYS A 34 6.28 48.17 -40.17
C LYS A 34 7.18 48.35 -38.93
N SER A 35 8.33 49.03 -39.03
CA SER A 35 8.60 50.46 -38.76
C SER A 35 8.49 50.91 -37.28
N ALA A 36 9.63 51.28 -36.68
CA ALA A 36 9.86 52.36 -35.69
C ALA A 36 11.29 52.18 -35.14
N ALA A 37 12.29 53.00 -35.52
CA ALA A 37 12.60 54.37 -35.06
C ALA A 37 13.36 54.43 -33.72
N GLY A 38 14.52 55.10 -33.75
CA GLY A 38 15.35 55.54 -32.61
C GLY A 38 16.52 54.61 -32.31
N GLY A 39 17.79 55.00 -32.34
CA GLY A 39 18.43 56.31 -32.43
C GLY A 39 19.75 56.22 -31.64
N SER A 40 20.80 56.89 -32.14
CA SER A 40 22.08 57.23 -31.47
C SER A 40 22.95 56.04 -31.03
N ASP A 41 24.27 56.04 -31.08
CA ASP A 41 25.29 57.00 -31.51
C ASP A 41 26.63 56.25 -31.49
N ALA A 42 27.67 56.93 -31.94
CA ALA A 42 29.09 56.63 -31.72
C ALA A 42 29.69 55.55 -32.66
N SER A 43 30.16 55.92 -33.85
CA SER A 43 31.35 56.76 -34.14
C SER A 43 32.55 55.90 -34.54
N GLY A 44 33.09 56.18 -35.73
CA GLY A 44 34.54 56.13 -35.90
C GLY A 44 35.10 55.02 -36.79
N ALA A 45 34.44 54.66 -37.89
CA ALA A 45 35.14 54.02 -39.00
C ALA A 45 36.07 55.05 -39.67
N LYS A 46 37.33 55.13 -39.22
CA LYS A 46 38.37 55.86 -39.94
C LYS A 46 38.80 55.02 -41.16
N LYS A 47 38.53 55.57 -42.35
CA LYS A 47 39.10 55.15 -43.64
C LYS A 47 40.64 55.04 -43.54
N PRO A 48 41.25 54.11 -44.29
CA PRO A 48 42.70 53.94 -44.32
C PRO A 48 43.34 55.22 -44.85
N SER A 49 44.30 55.77 -44.11
CA SER A 49 45.20 56.80 -44.60
C SER A 49 45.97 56.25 -45.80
N GLY A 50 46.01 57.04 -46.88
CA GLY A 50 46.73 56.73 -48.12
C GLY A 50 48.23 56.46 -47.91
N PRO A 51 48.92 55.99 -48.96
CA PRO A 51 50.29 55.50 -48.84
C PRO A 51 51.17 56.63 -48.32
N ALA A 52 51.79 56.40 -47.17
CA ALA A 52 52.81 57.29 -46.66
C ALA A 52 53.97 57.30 -47.66
N VAL A 53 54.36 58.51 -48.03
CA VAL A 53 55.54 58.85 -48.84
C VAL A 53 56.71 57.94 -48.47
N ALA A 54 57.33 57.36 -49.50
CA ALA A 54 58.54 56.54 -49.40
C ALA A 54 59.55 57.21 -48.46
N LYS A 55 59.72 56.62 -47.27
CA LYS A 55 60.90 56.87 -46.45
C LYS A 55 62.03 56.14 -47.17
N THR A 56 62.98 56.88 -47.70
CA THR A 56 64.29 56.33 -48.09
C THR A 56 64.84 55.56 -46.91
N PHE A 57 64.99 54.24 -47.05
CA PHE A 57 65.59 53.43 -46.01
C PHE A 57 67.11 53.62 -46.07
N ASN A 58 67.69 53.98 -44.92
CA ASN A 58 69.14 53.97 -44.72
C ASN A 58 69.62 52.51 -44.71
N LEU A 59 69.88 51.97 -45.90
CA LEU A 59 71.06 51.12 -46.06
C LEU A 59 72.25 52.09 -45.96
N ASP A 60 73.06 51.98 -44.90
CA ASP A 60 74.31 52.74 -44.84
C ASP A 60 75.10 52.45 -46.12
N ALA A 61 75.78 53.44 -46.70
CA ALA A 61 76.56 53.23 -47.94
C ALA A 61 77.56 52.06 -47.85
N SER A 62 77.93 51.66 -46.63
CA SER A 62 78.75 50.48 -46.34
C SER A 62 78.07 49.13 -46.60
N ASP A 63 76.73 49.07 -46.60
CA ASP A 63 75.90 47.88 -46.84
C ASP A 63 75.71 47.55 -48.33
N LEU A 64 76.10 48.46 -49.23
CA LEU A 64 75.99 48.32 -50.68
C LEU A 64 77.35 48.12 -51.37
N LEU A 65 78.43 48.02 -50.59
CA LEU A 65 79.77 47.78 -51.13
C LEU A 65 79.94 46.30 -51.54
N PRO A 66 80.46 46.01 -52.74
CA PRO A 66 80.74 44.65 -53.17
C PRO A 66 81.82 44.03 -52.29
N ILE A 67 81.52 42.87 -51.73
CA ILE A 67 82.45 42.10 -50.89
C ILE A 67 83.20 41.10 -51.77
N THR A 68 84.52 40.95 -51.54
CA THR A 68 85.32 39.92 -52.21
C THR A 68 85.06 38.53 -51.63
N SER A 69 85.22 37.48 -52.44
CA SER A 69 84.91 36.10 -52.03
C SER A 69 85.77 35.56 -50.87
N GLU A 70 86.90 36.18 -50.55
CA GLU A 70 87.70 35.90 -49.35
C GLU A 70 87.16 36.56 -48.07
N GLU A 71 86.68 37.80 -48.16
CA GLU A 71 86.06 38.54 -47.06
C GLU A 71 84.69 37.97 -46.68
N LEU A 72 83.94 37.44 -47.66
CA LEU A 72 82.70 36.73 -47.39
C LEU A 72 82.94 35.46 -46.55
N LYS A 73 83.99 34.70 -46.90
CA LYS A 73 84.38 33.46 -46.19
C LYS A 73 84.90 33.74 -44.78
N SER A 74 85.61 34.84 -44.56
CA SER A 74 86.08 35.24 -43.24
C SER A 74 84.94 35.76 -42.36
N GLY A 75 84.00 36.54 -42.92
CA GLY A 75 82.80 37.01 -42.25
C GLY A 75 81.85 35.87 -41.84
N LEU A 76 81.60 34.90 -42.74
CA LEU A 76 80.83 33.69 -42.43
C LEU A 76 81.50 32.83 -41.35
N ARG A 77 82.83 32.66 -41.38
CA ARG A 77 83.57 31.93 -40.33
C ARG A 77 83.46 32.60 -38.96
N LYS A 78 83.47 33.93 -38.91
CA LYS A 78 83.30 34.69 -37.66
C LYS A 78 81.89 34.50 -37.08
N LEU A 79 80.86 34.53 -37.94
CA LEU A 79 79.44 34.32 -37.58
C LEU A 79 79.13 32.88 -37.14
N LEU A 80 79.81 31.89 -37.75
CA LEU A 80 79.74 30.47 -37.35
C LEU A 80 80.39 30.22 -35.98
N ARG A 81 81.51 30.90 -35.68
CA ARG A 81 82.20 30.79 -34.37
C ARG A 81 81.44 31.46 -33.22
N SER A 82 80.65 32.50 -33.49
CA SER A 82 79.88 33.23 -32.46
C SER A 82 78.49 32.63 -32.17
N GLY A 83 78.13 31.50 -32.79
CA GLY A 83 76.81 30.87 -32.61
C GLY A 83 75.65 31.68 -33.23
N GLY A 84 75.94 32.60 -34.16
CA GLY A 84 74.97 33.51 -34.77
C GLY A 84 73.99 32.86 -35.78
N PHE A 85 74.06 31.55 -35.97
CA PHE A 85 73.08 30.80 -36.77
C PHE A 85 71.93 30.30 -35.88
N ARG A 86 71.13 31.22 -35.32
CA ARG A 86 69.80 30.85 -34.82
C ARG A 86 68.85 30.67 -36.00
N PHE A 87 68.07 29.60 -35.99
CA PHE A 87 67.01 29.38 -36.97
C PHE A 87 65.92 30.43 -36.75
N VAL A 88 65.73 31.28 -37.75
CA VAL A 88 64.60 32.21 -37.83
C VAL A 88 63.34 31.35 -37.99
N GLY A 89 62.35 31.53 -37.11
CA GLY A 89 61.12 30.73 -37.14
C GLY A 89 60.41 30.82 -38.50
N ARG A 90 59.78 29.72 -38.95
CA ARG A 90 58.98 29.71 -40.19
C ARG A 90 57.93 30.82 -40.13
N GLY A 91 57.99 31.75 -41.08
CA GLY A 91 57.05 32.86 -41.20
C GLY A 91 57.61 34.24 -40.82
N MET A 92 58.90 34.38 -40.48
CA MET A 92 59.53 35.69 -40.25
C MET A 92 60.54 36.00 -41.36
N ILE A 93 60.48 37.22 -41.91
CA ILE A 93 61.50 37.73 -42.85
C ILE A 93 62.57 38.44 -42.00
N PRO A 94 63.77 37.87 -41.84
CA PRO A 94 64.80 38.46 -41.00
C PRO A 94 65.31 39.75 -41.65
N HIS A 95 65.37 40.83 -40.88
CA HIS A 95 65.87 42.13 -41.30
C HIS A 95 66.64 42.79 -40.14
N GLY A 96 67.67 43.59 -40.44
CA GLY A 96 68.44 44.34 -39.43
C GLY A 96 69.58 43.59 -38.71
N ASP A 97 69.61 42.25 -38.69
CA ASP A 97 70.69 41.46 -38.07
C ASP A 97 72.00 41.45 -38.89
N GLU A 98 73.15 41.38 -38.22
CA GLU A 98 74.50 41.31 -38.85
C GLU A 98 74.61 40.17 -39.88
N ARG A 99 73.95 39.04 -39.62
CA ARG A 99 73.89 37.89 -40.53
C ARG A 99 73.15 38.24 -41.82
N THR A 100 71.99 38.88 -41.71
CA THR A 100 71.15 39.24 -42.85
C THR A 100 71.85 40.29 -43.69
N ARG A 101 72.54 41.25 -43.07
CA ARG A 101 73.38 42.22 -43.79
C ARG A 101 74.48 41.54 -44.61
N LEU A 102 75.17 40.55 -44.03
CA LEU A 102 76.22 39.79 -44.72
C LEU A 102 75.69 38.96 -45.91
N ILE A 103 74.53 38.32 -45.74
CA ILE A 103 73.86 37.55 -46.81
C ILE A 103 73.38 38.49 -47.93
N ASN A 104 72.79 39.63 -47.56
CA ASN A 104 72.30 40.61 -48.51
C ASN A 104 73.42 41.22 -49.35
N ARG A 105 74.58 41.52 -48.74
CA ARG A 105 75.79 41.96 -49.45
C ARG A 105 76.31 40.91 -50.44
N ALA A 106 76.28 39.63 -50.06
CA ALA A 106 76.67 38.52 -50.92
C ALA A 106 75.76 38.38 -52.15
N LEU A 107 74.44 38.55 -51.95
CA LEU A 107 73.45 38.49 -53.02
C LEU A 107 73.57 39.65 -54.00
N LEU A 108 74.02 40.82 -53.51
CA LEU A 108 74.32 42.00 -54.31
C LEU A 108 75.60 41.83 -55.15
N SER A 109 76.66 41.26 -54.57
CA SER A 109 77.95 41.06 -55.27
C SER A 109 77.89 40.00 -56.36
N GLU A 110 77.06 38.97 -56.19
CA GLU A 110 76.85 37.90 -57.17
C GLU A 110 75.75 38.22 -58.19
N GLY A 111 75.14 39.42 -58.11
CA GLY A 111 74.15 39.91 -59.08
C GLY A 111 72.76 39.27 -59.00
N PHE A 112 72.44 38.54 -57.92
CA PHE A 112 71.15 37.86 -57.76
C PHE A 112 70.00 38.79 -57.37
N LEU A 113 70.31 39.95 -56.76
CA LEU A 113 69.33 40.96 -56.36
C LEU A 113 69.88 42.37 -56.61
N THR A 114 69.02 43.28 -57.05
CA THR A 114 69.37 44.71 -57.13
C THR A 114 69.19 45.40 -55.78
N ALA A 115 69.86 46.52 -55.57
CA ALA A 115 69.75 47.31 -54.33
C ALA A 115 68.29 47.71 -54.03
N GLU A 116 67.51 48.06 -55.07
CA GLU A 116 66.09 48.40 -54.96
C GLU A 116 65.22 47.20 -54.53
N GLN A 117 65.51 46.00 -55.04
CA GLN A 117 64.80 44.77 -54.64
C GLN A 117 65.09 44.39 -53.19
N LEU A 118 66.32 44.63 -52.74
CA LEU A 118 66.72 44.39 -51.36
C LEU A 118 65.99 45.32 -50.39
N GLU A 119 65.91 46.61 -50.75
CA GLU A 119 65.20 47.63 -49.97
C GLU A 119 63.71 47.28 -49.84
N ALA A 120 63.08 46.87 -50.95
CA ALA A 120 61.69 46.41 -50.97
C ALA A 120 61.44 45.18 -50.08
N ILE A 121 62.36 44.20 -50.07
CA ILE A 121 62.26 43.02 -49.20
C ILE A 121 62.35 43.42 -47.72
N THR A 122 63.27 44.33 -47.36
CA THR A 122 63.36 44.85 -45.99
C THR A 122 62.14 45.65 -45.59
N GLN A 123 61.54 46.41 -46.50
CA GLN A 123 60.30 47.16 -46.22
C GLN A 123 59.13 46.20 -45.94
N VAL A 124 58.94 45.19 -46.78
CA VAL A 124 57.92 44.15 -46.56
C VAL A 124 58.15 43.40 -45.25
N ALA A 125 59.41 43.17 -44.86
CA ALA A 125 59.76 42.52 -43.61
C ALA A 125 59.32 43.32 -42.37
N VAL A 126 59.55 44.64 -42.37
CA VAL A 126 59.17 45.54 -41.28
C VAL A 126 57.64 45.64 -41.18
N GLU A 127 56.95 45.85 -42.31
CA GLU A 127 55.49 45.92 -42.36
C GLU A 127 54.84 44.61 -41.88
N PHE A 128 55.42 43.46 -42.24
CA PHE A 128 54.96 42.15 -41.78
C PHE A 128 55.14 41.98 -40.27
N GLU A 129 56.22 42.48 -39.68
CA GLU A 129 56.44 42.41 -38.23
C GLU A 129 55.44 43.28 -37.45
N GLU A 130 55.10 44.46 -37.96
CA GLU A 130 54.07 45.33 -37.36
C GLU A 130 52.68 44.68 -37.41
N LEU A 131 52.32 44.06 -38.53
CA LEU A 131 51.06 43.32 -38.68
C LEU A 131 51.01 42.09 -37.76
N GLN A 132 52.11 41.36 -37.61
CA GLN A 132 52.22 40.24 -36.66
C GLN A 132 52.03 40.70 -35.21
N LYS A 133 52.65 41.81 -34.81
CA LYS A 133 52.46 42.40 -33.47
C LYS A 133 51.02 42.85 -33.23
N ALA A 134 50.36 43.40 -34.26
CA ALA A 134 48.96 43.81 -34.18
C ALA A 134 48.02 42.60 -34.05
N LEU A 135 48.23 41.55 -34.85
CA LEU A 135 47.47 40.28 -34.77
C LEU A 135 47.61 39.62 -33.39
N ALA A 136 48.83 39.52 -32.86
CA ALA A 136 49.07 38.94 -31.54
C ALA A 136 48.36 39.73 -30.41
N ARG A 137 48.24 41.05 -30.53
CA ARG A 137 47.47 41.88 -29.57
C ARG A 137 45.97 41.60 -29.66
N ILE A 138 45.43 41.49 -30.87
CA ILE A 138 44.02 41.18 -31.11
C ILE A 138 43.70 39.78 -30.59
N GLU A 139 44.51 38.77 -30.91
CA GLU A 139 44.36 37.41 -30.41
C GLU A 139 44.45 37.33 -28.87
N GLY A 140 45.36 38.09 -28.26
CA GLY A 140 45.47 38.19 -26.81
C GLY A 140 44.23 38.82 -26.15
N GLN A 141 43.62 39.82 -26.77
CA GLN A 141 42.38 40.44 -26.29
C GLN A 141 41.18 39.51 -26.46
N VAL A 142 41.05 38.86 -27.62
CA VAL A 142 39.99 37.87 -27.89
C VAL A 142 40.08 36.69 -26.93
N ASN A 143 41.29 36.20 -26.63
CA ASN A 143 41.49 35.13 -25.66
C ASN A 143 41.14 35.57 -24.23
N LYS A 144 41.41 36.81 -23.84
CA LYS A 144 41.01 37.35 -22.52
C LYS A 144 39.49 37.52 -22.41
N SER A 145 38.82 38.04 -23.44
CA SER A 145 37.36 38.16 -23.46
C SER A 145 36.67 36.79 -23.49
N ALA A 146 37.20 35.85 -24.28
CA ALA A 146 36.71 34.48 -24.32
C ALA A 146 36.85 33.78 -22.95
N LYS A 147 37.99 33.94 -22.26
CA LYS A 147 38.18 33.40 -20.90
C LYS A 147 37.19 33.98 -19.89
N LYS A 148 36.98 35.31 -19.91
CA LYS A 148 35.99 35.97 -19.03
C LYS A 148 34.56 35.48 -19.30
N ALA A 149 34.19 35.31 -20.58
CA ALA A 149 32.87 34.79 -20.94
C ALA A 149 32.66 33.34 -20.45
N VAL A 150 33.69 32.49 -20.54
CA VAL A 150 33.65 31.11 -20.03
C VAL A 150 33.58 31.07 -18.50
N GLU A 151 34.25 31.97 -17.80
CA GLU A 151 34.16 32.07 -16.33
C GLU A 151 32.76 32.51 -15.88
N ALA A 152 32.19 33.54 -16.51
CA ALA A 152 30.82 33.99 -16.23
C ALA A 152 29.78 32.89 -16.48
N ASP A 153 29.87 32.15 -17.60
CA ASP A 153 28.98 31.01 -17.90
C ASP A 153 29.16 29.85 -16.88
N LYS A 154 30.38 29.59 -16.39
CA LYS A 154 30.62 28.62 -15.33
C LYS A 154 29.97 29.04 -14.00
N GLU A 155 30.08 30.31 -13.63
CA GLU A 155 29.47 30.85 -12.41
C GLU A 155 27.94 30.82 -12.50
N GLU A 156 27.37 31.20 -13.64
CA GLU A 156 25.94 31.16 -13.87
C GLU A 156 25.40 29.72 -13.84
N LYS A 157 26.09 28.78 -14.50
CA LYS A 157 25.80 27.34 -14.39
C LYS A 157 25.94 26.83 -12.96
N ALA A 158 26.92 27.29 -12.19
CA ALA A 158 27.09 26.92 -10.79
C ALA A 158 25.96 27.45 -9.93
N ARG A 159 25.50 28.70 -10.14
CA ARG A 159 24.35 29.30 -9.45
C ARG A 159 23.06 28.55 -9.77
N ILE A 160 22.79 28.25 -11.04
CA ILE A 160 21.61 27.47 -11.46
C ILE A 160 21.67 26.06 -10.87
N LYS A 161 22.84 25.41 -10.86
CA LYS A 161 23.04 24.09 -10.24
C LYS A 161 22.82 24.13 -8.72
N ALA A 162 23.29 25.18 -8.04
CA ALA A 162 23.07 25.39 -6.62
C ALA A 162 21.58 25.62 -6.30
N GLN A 163 20.88 26.46 -7.08
CA GLN A 163 19.44 26.68 -6.97
C GLN A 163 18.65 25.38 -7.16
N LYS A 164 18.91 24.62 -8.25
CA LYS A 164 18.27 23.32 -8.50
C LYS A 164 18.55 22.31 -7.38
N LYS A 165 19.76 22.31 -6.82
CA LYS A 165 20.13 21.44 -5.68
C LYS A 165 19.37 21.84 -4.41
N ALA A 166 19.23 23.13 -4.13
CA ALA A 166 18.47 23.64 -2.99
C ALA A 166 16.97 23.33 -3.13
N GLU A 167 16.40 23.51 -4.33
CA GLU A 167 15.00 23.18 -4.63
C GLU A 167 14.74 21.67 -4.50
N ALA A 168 15.65 20.83 -5.01
CA ALA A 168 15.58 19.38 -4.86
C ALA A 168 15.65 18.94 -3.38
N LEU A 169 16.52 19.57 -2.57
CA LEU A 169 16.60 19.32 -1.14
C LEU A 169 15.29 19.71 -0.43
N ALA A 170 14.73 20.88 -0.74
CA ALA A 170 13.46 21.35 -0.18
C ALA A 170 12.29 20.43 -0.56
N LYS A 171 12.22 19.98 -1.83
CA LYS A 171 11.23 18.97 -2.28
C LYS A 171 11.40 17.64 -1.52
N LYS A 172 12.64 17.20 -1.31
CA LYS A 172 12.94 15.98 -0.53
C LYS A 172 12.51 16.12 0.94
N GLN A 173 12.76 17.27 1.56
CA GLN A 173 12.34 17.54 2.94
C GLN A 173 10.81 17.60 3.07
N LYS A 174 10.11 18.30 2.17
CA LYS A 174 8.64 18.32 2.14
C LYS A 174 8.07 16.92 1.94
N HIS A 175 8.59 16.17 0.97
CA HIS A 175 8.15 14.79 0.76
C HIS A 175 8.39 13.90 1.97
N ALA A 176 9.54 14.04 2.65
CA ALA A 176 9.83 13.29 3.87
C ALA A 176 8.86 13.66 5.01
N ALA A 177 8.54 14.95 5.18
CA ALA A 177 7.57 15.41 6.16
C ALA A 177 6.15 14.92 5.83
N ASP A 178 5.73 14.97 4.57
CA ASP A 178 4.43 14.45 4.12
C ASP A 178 4.32 12.94 4.35
N VAL A 179 5.39 12.19 4.09
CA VAL A 179 5.45 10.75 4.34
C VAL A 179 5.40 10.45 5.84
N ALA A 180 6.07 11.24 6.68
CA ALA A 180 6.01 11.11 8.13
C ALA A 180 4.59 11.35 8.64
N HIS A 181 3.98 12.48 8.26
CA HIS A 181 2.60 12.81 8.62
C HIS A 181 1.61 11.73 8.15
N ARG A 182 1.75 11.21 6.91
CA ARG A 182 0.91 10.12 6.40
C ARG A 182 1.09 8.82 7.17
N ARG A 183 2.30 8.51 7.65
CA ARG A 183 2.53 7.30 8.47
C ARG A 183 1.92 7.42 9.85
N GLU A 184 1.86 8.63 10.40
CA GLU A 184 1.25 8.90 11.70
C GLU A 184 -0.27 8.92 11.65
N THR A 185 -0.85 9.39 10.54
CA THR A 185 -2.30 9.63 10.44
C THR A 185 -3.06 8.59 9.61
N ASP A 186 -2.40 7.95 8.63
CA ASP A 186 -3.09 7.18 7.60
C ASP A 186 -2.60 5.72 7.48
N ILE A 187 -3.50 4.88 6.98
CA ILE A 187 -3.26 3.46 6.73
C ILE A 187 -3.63 3.14 5.28
N ILE A 188 -2.62 3.17 4.41
CA ILE A 188 -2.79 2.91 2.97
C ILE A 188 -2.62 1.41 2.65
N PHE A 189 -1.94 0.66 3.53
CA PHE A 189 -1.61 -0.75 3.30
C PHE A 189 -1.73 -1.59 4.57
N LEU A 190 -2.52 -2.65 4.49
CA LEU A 190 -2.77 -3.64 5.54
C LEU A 190 -2.45 -5.07 5.10
N GLY A 191 -1.83 -5.26 3.93
CA GLY A 191 -1.50 -6.58 3.39
C GLY A 191 -2.06 -6.82 1.99
N ARG A 192 -1.59 -7.90 1.36
CA ARG A 192 -2.07 -8.31 0.03
C ARG A 192 -3.55 -8.70 0.11
N LYS A 193 -4.32 -8.44 -0.96
CA LYS A 193 -5.76 -8.77 -1.11
C LYS A 193 -6.73 -8.05 -0.15
N VAL A 194 -6.25 -7.40 0.90
CA VAL A 194 -7.10 -6.67 1.88
C VAL A 194 -7.04 -5.16 1.73
N SER A 195 -5.99 -4.61 1.11
CA SER A 195 -5.75 -3.16 1.04
C SER A 195 -6.59 -2.41 -0.02
N ALA A 196 -7.47 -3.10 -0.74
CA ALA A 196 -8.29 -2.48 -1.78
C ALA A 196 -9.29 -1.48 -1.16
N LYS A 197 -9.38 -0.28 -1.75
CA LYS A 197 -10.24 0.83 -1.30
C LYS A 197 -9.90 1.40 0.08
N LEU A 198 -8.69 1.15 0.59
CA LEU A 198 -8.18 1.82 1.80
C LEU A 198 -7.95 3.32 1.62
N ASN A 199 -8.09 3.89 0.42
CA ASN A 199 -8.03 5.34 0.20
C ASN A 199 -9.41 6.01 0.25
N ASP A 200 -10.49 5.22 0.21
CA ASP A 200 -11.85 5.76 0.18
C ASP A 200 -12.32 6.07 1.62
N ARG A 201 -12.54 7.37 1.87
CA ARG A 201 -12.99 7.93 3.16
C ARG A 201 -14.49 8.26 3.15
N LYS A 202 -15.20 8.04 2.05
CA LYS A 202 -16.61 8.38 1.91
C LYS A 202 -17.47 7.38 2.68
N GLY A 203 -17.97 7.80 3.84
CA GLY A 203 -19.02 7.12 4.60
C GLY A 203 -20.39 7.76 4.35
N ASN A 204 -21.43 7.14 4.89
CA ASN A 204 -22.79 7.68 4.93
C ASN A 204 -23.11 8.07 6.38
N ALA A 205 -23.03 9.37 6.66
CA ALA A 205 -23.27 9.92 8.00
C ALA A 205 -24.73 9.77 8.47
N GLU A 206 -25.70 9.82 7.55
CA GLU A 206 -27.13 9.66 7.89
C GLU A 206 -27.44 8.26 8.40
N LEU A 207 -26.89 7.22 7.75
CA LEU A 207 -27.03 5.85 8.21
C LEU A 207 -26.36 5.63 9.56
N LEU A 208 -25.18 6.22 9.78
CA LEU A 208 -24.49 6.13 11.07
C LEU A 208 -25.31 6.80 12.18
N ALA A 209 -25.85 8.00 11.92
CA ALA A 209 -26.73 8.71 12.85
C ALA A 209 -28.02 7.93 13.13
N GLY A 210 -28.64 7.33 12.11
CA GLY A 210 -29.85 6.53 12.25
C GLY A 210 -29.70 5.31 13.15
N TYR A 211 -28.49 4.74 13.24
CA TYR A 211 -28.17 3.65 14.16
C TYR A 211 -27.50 4.10 15.48
N GLY A 212 -27.26 5.41 15.67
CA GLY A 212 -26.52 5.92 16.84
C GLY A 212 -25.05 5.48 16.87
N LEU A 213 -24.44 5.31 15.69
CA LEU A 213 -23.06 4.86 15.51
C LEU A 213 -22.10 6.05 15.46
N PRO A 214 -20.85 5.89 15.92
CA PRO A 214 -19.85 6.94 15.86
C PRO A 214 -19.48 7.29 14.41
N ALA A 215 -19.51 8.58 14.08
CA ALA A 215 -19.20 9.11 12.75
C ALA A 215 -17.69 9.11 12.49
N ILE A 216 -17.14 7.94 12.16
CA ILE A 216 -15.71 7.72 11.92
C ILE A 216 -15.46 7.50 10.43
N SER A 217 -14.68 8.39 9.82
CA SER A 217 -14.36 8.35 8.38
C SER A 217 -12.89 8.03 8.11
N THR A 218 -11.99 8.37 9.03
CA THR A 218 -10.53 8.21 8.86
C THR A 218 -9.91 7.15 9.79
N PRO A 219 -8.76 6.54 9.42
CA PRO A 219 -8.04 5.64 10.31
C PRO A 219 -7.55 6.30 11.61
N ALA A 220 -7.19 7.59 11.57
CA ALA A 220 -6.79 8.36 12.74
C ALA A 220 -7.95 8.52 13.75
N GLU A 221 -9.14 8.89 13.27
CA GLU A 221 -10.36 8.95 14.10
C GLU A 221 -10.68 7.59 14.71
N LEU A 222 -10.57 6.50 13.93
CA LEU A 222 -10.80 5.16 14.45
C LEU A 222 -9.78 4.79 15.54
N ALA A 223 -8.51 5.13 15.33
CA ALA A 223 -7.46 4.89 16.31
C ALA A 223 -7.72 5.66 17.61
N ALA A 224 -8.10 6.93 17.50
CA ALA A 224 -8.48 7.78 18.64
C ALA A 224 -9.69 7.20 19.39
N ALA A 225 -10.74 6.77 18.66
CA ALA A 225 -11.94 6.17 19.25
C ALA A 225 -11.64 4.86 20.00
N LEU A 226 -10.69 4.07 19.51
CA LEU A 226 -10.23 2.83 20.17
C LEU A 226 -9.20 3.06 21.29
N GLY A 227 -8.73 4.29 21.49
CA GLY A 227 -7.63 4.59 22.43
C GLY A 227 -6.28 3.99 22.00
N LEU A 228 -6.03 3.89 20.70
CA LEU A 228 -4.81 3.31 20.12
C LEU A 228 -4.06 4.35 19.27
N SER A 229 -2.75 4.15 19.11
CA SER A 229 -2.00 4.84 18.05
C SER A 229 -2.30 4.22 16.68
N VAL A 230 -2.18 5.01 15.61
CA VAL A 230 -2.36 4.51 14.23
C VAL A 230 -1.39 3.37 13.91
N ALA A 231 -0.16 3.43 14.43
CA ALA A 231 0.81 2.34 14.28
C ALA A 231 0.33 1.03 14.95
N LYS A 232 -0.25 1.11 16.14
CA LYS A 232 -0.79 -0.05 16.86
C LYS A 232 -2.07 -0.58 16.19
N LEU A 233 -2.93 0.31 15.71
CA LEU A 233 -4.11 -0.05 14.92
C LEU A 233 -3.70 -0.80 13.65
N ARG A 234 -2.72 -0.27 12.91
CA ARG A 234 -2.14 -0.93 11.75
C ARG A 234 -1.59 -2.31 12.11
N TRP A 235 -0.85 -2.43 13.22
CA TRP A 235 -0.28 -3.71 13.67
C TRP A 235 -1.35 -4.76 13.99
N LEU A 236 -2.44 -4.37 14.65
CA LEU A 236 -3.57 -5.27 14.95
C LEU A 236 -4.35 -5.69 13.70
N ALA A 237 -4.55 -4.77 12.76
CA ALA A 237 -5.32 -5.01 11.54
C ALA A 237 -4.48 -5.61 10.39
N PHE A 238 -3.17 -5.77 10.55
CA PHE A 238 -2.29 -6.21 9.46
C PHE A 238 -2.53 -7.67 9.09
N HIS A 239 -2.75 -7.92 7.80
CA HIS A 239 -2.92 -9.25 7.24
C HIS A 239 -1.56 -9.82 6.78
N THR A 240 -1.17 -10.93 7.39
CA THR A 240 0.05 -11.66 7.04
C THR A 240 -0.26 -13.14 6.81
N GLU A 241 0.26 -13.71 5.73
CA GLU A 241 0.18 -15.15 5.46
C GLU A 241 1.07 -15.95 6.42
N VAL A 242 2.29 -15.47 6.69
CA VAL A 242 3.23 -16.07 7.65
C VAL A 242 3.54 -15.07 8.76
N ALA A 243 3.11 -15.36 9.98
CA ALA A 243 3.32 -14.48 11.12
C ALA A 243 4.34 -15.07 12.10
N THR A 244 5.16 -14.22 12.72
CA THR A 244 6.03 -14.59 13.85
C THR A 244 5.38 -14.30 15.20
N ARG A 245 4.37 -13.43 15.21
CA ARG A 245 3.59 -13.05 16.40
C ARG A 245 2.11 -13.12 16.07
N MET A 246 1.34 -13.68 17.00
CA MET A 246 -0.09 -13.86 16.88
C MET A 246 -0.84 -12.91 17.77
N HIS A 247 -2.04 -12.50 17.34
CA HIS A 247 -2.96 -11.68 18.15
C HIS A 247 -3.99 -12.51 18.91
N TYR A 248 -3.98 -13.83 18.71
CA TYR A 248 -4.86 -14.80 19.36
C TYR A 248 -4.06 -15.94 19.95
N VAL A 249 -4.49 -16.41 21.12
CA VAL A 249 -4.07 -17.66 21.72
C VAL A 249 -5.02 -18.76 21.25
N GLN A 250 -4.47 -19.79 20.63
CA GLN A 250 -5.24 -20.92 20.11
C GLN A 250 -5.12 -22.13 21.03
N PHE A 251 -6.24 -22.80 21.32
CA PHE A 251 -6.26 -24.02 22.13
C PHE A 251 -7.42 -24.92 21.72
N GLN A 252 -7.25 -26.23 21.93
CA GLN A 252 -8.23 -27.24 21.52
C GLN A 252 -9.05 -27.73 22.72
N ILE A 253 -10.36 -27.87 22.53
CA ILE A 253 -11.27 -28.47 23.52
C ILE A 253 -11.98 -29.68 22.90
N PRO A 254 -12.15 -30.79 23.61
CA PRO A 254 -12.95 -31.93 23.13
C PRO A 254 -14.41 -31.53 22.90
N LYS A 255 -14.98 -31.96 21.77
CA LYS A 255 -16.41 -31.84 21.49
C LYS A 255 -17.18 -32.95 22.19
N LYS A 256 -18.42 -32.66 22.62
CA LYS A 256 -19.35 -33.67 23.17
C LYS A 256 -19.67 -34.81 22.20
N SER A 257 -19.60 -34.54 20.90
CA SER A 257 -19.87 -35.50 19.82
C SER A 257 -18.62 -36.27 19.36
N GLY A 258 -17.48 -36.10 20.03
CA GLY A 258 -16.17 -36.57 19.58
C GLY A 258 -15.43 -35.56 18.68
N GLY A 259 -14.10 -35.69 18.64
CA GLY A 259 -13.18 -34.76 17.98
C GLY A 259 -12.84 -33.52 18.81
N THR A 260 -12.11 -32.57 18.21
CA THR A 260 -11.68 -31.33 18.87
C THR A 260 -12.31 -30.08 18.23
N ARG A 261 -12.40 -29.00 19.02
CA ARG A 261 -12.77 -27.65 18.59
C ARG A 261 -11.60 -26.72 18.90
N LEU A 262 -11.06 -26.08 17.87
CA LEU A 262 -10.09 -25.01 18.00
C LEU A 262 -10.81 -23.74 18.46
N LEU A 263 -10.42 -23.20 19.61
CA LEU A 263 -10.80 -21.89 20.09
C LEU A 263 -9.65 -20.91 19.93
N SER A 264 -10.00 -19.65 19.69
CA SER A 264 -9.06 -18.55 19.48
C SER A 264 -9.45 -17.40 20.40
N ALA A 265 -8.74 -17.22 21.50
CA ALA A 265 -8.96 -16.12 22.44
C ALA A 265 -8.05 -14.93 22.09
N PRO A 266 -8.59 -13.72 21.90
CA PRO A 266 -7.78 -12.54 21.56
C PRO A 266 -6.87 -12.14 22.73
N HIS A 267 -5.67 -11.66 22.45
CA HIS A 267 -4.83 -11.00 23.45
C HIS A 267 -5.48 -9.70 23.95
N GLN A 268 -5.11 -9.26 25.15
CA GLN A 268 -5.75 -8.14 25.87
C GLN A 268 -5.95 -6.88 25.02
N SER A 269 -4.93 -6.46 24.26
CA SER A 269 -5.04 -5.25 23.42
C SER A 269 -6.05 -5.39 22.26
N LEU A 270 -6.10 -6.57 21.64
CA LEU A 270 -7.09 -6.87 20.60
C LEU A 270 -8.48 -7.05 21.22
N ALA A 271 -8.58 -7.71 22.37
CA ALA A 271 -9.82 -7.92 23.10
C ALA A 271 -10.46 -6.58 23.50
N ALA A 272 -9.67 -5.61 23.98
CA ALA A 272 -10.16 -4.27 24.32
C ALA A 272 -10.72 -3.53 23.09
N ALA A 273 -10.01 -3.60 21.95
CA ALA A 273 -10.49 -3.02 20.70
C ALA A 273 -11.80 -3.68 20.22
N GLN A 274 -11.86 -5.01 20.30
CA GLN A 274 -13.06 -5.78 19.94
C GLN A 274 -14.25 -5.49 20.86
N GLU A 275 -14.01 -5.34 22.17
CA GLU A 275 -15.06 -4.99 23.14
C GLU A 275 -15.65 -3.61 22.85
N TRP A 276 -14.82 -2.63 22.53
CA TRP A 276 -15.28 -1.31 22.10
C TRP A 276 -16.12 -1.41 20.83
N ILE A 277 -15.65 -2.14 19.81
CA ILE A 277 -16.40 -2.36 18.56
C ILE A 277 -17.73 -3.06 18.85
N TYR A 278 -17.76 -4.01 19.78
CA TYR A 278 -18.97 -4.71 20.15
C TYR A 278 -20.02 -3.77 20.75
N ARG A 279 -19.64 -3.00 21.76
CA ARG A 279 -20.54 -2.08 22.49
C ARG A 279 -20.97 -0.88 21.65
N GLU A 280 -20.02 -0.22 21.00
CA GLU A 280 -20.30 1.05 20.32
C GLU A 280 -20.88 0.87 18.92
N ILE A 281 -20.67 -0.30 18.31
CA ILE A 281 -21.06 -0.56 16.92
C ILE A 281 -22.00 -1.74 16.80
N ILE A 282 -21.54 -2.95 17.10
CA ILE A 282 -22.27 -4.18 16.73
C ILE A 282 -23.60 -4.29 17.49
N GLN A 283 -23.62 -3.98 18.78
CA GLN A 283 -24.81 -4.10 19.62
C GLN A 283 -25.93 -3.13 19.23
N LYS A 284 -25.60 -1.98 18.64
CA LYS A 284 -26.57 -0.96 18.22
C LYS A 284 -27.25 -1.30 16.89
N ILE A 285 -26.67 -2.19 16.08
CA ILE A 285 -27.24 -2.57 14.80
C ILE A 285 -28.34 -3.63 15.03
N PRO A 286 -29.58 -3.40 14.53
CA PRO A 286 -30.68 -4.32 14.77
C PRO A 286 -30.48 -5.66 14.06
N VAL A 287 -30.86 -6.72 14.77
CA VAL A 287 -30.90 -8.10 14.29
C VAL A 287 -32.34 -8.49 13.91
N GLU A 288 -32.49 -9.51 13.06
CA GLU A 288 -33.82 -9.97 12.66
C GLU A 288 -34.55 -10.67 13.82
N THR A 289 -35.88 -10.61 13.81
CA THR A 289 -36.72 -11.20 14.86
C THR A 289 -36.46 -12.70 15.11
N PRO A 290 -36.23 -13.55 14.08
CA PRO A 290 -35.96 -14.98 14.30
C PRO A 290 -34.62 -15.30 14.97
N ALA A 291 -33.69 -14.35 15.11
CA ALA A 291 -32.34 -14.62 15.63
C ALA A 291 -32.30 -14.55 17.17
N HIS A 292 -32.25 -15.67 17.89
CA HIS A 292 -32.20 -15.69 19.35
C HIS A 292 -30.79 -15.88 19.93
N GLY A 293 -29.89 -16.52 19.19
CA GLY A 293 -28.53 -16.78 19.66
C GLY A 293 -27.74 -15.50 19.83
N PHE A 294 -27.11 -15.30 20.99
CA PHE A 294 -26.24 -14.16 21.29
C PHE A 294 -26.91 -12.77 21.22
N VAL A 295 -28.22 -12.70 21.40
CA VAL A 295 -28.98 -11.45 21.42
C VAL A 295 -29.37 -11.11 22.84
N THR A 296 -29.10 -9.87 23.28
CA THR A 296 -29.47 -9.39 24.61
C THR A 296 -30.97 -9.56 24.85
N GLY A 297 -31.34 -10.12 26.01
CA GLY A 297 -32.73 -10.40 26.37
C GLY A 297 -33.34 -11.64 25.71
N ARG A 298 -32.63 -12.32 24.81
CA ARG A 298 -33.03 -13.60 24.25
C ARG A 298 -32.23 -14.74 24.88
N SER A 299 -32.88 -15.89 25.01
CA SER A 299 -32.31 -17.10 25.59
C SER A 299 -32.76 -18.34 24.81
N ILE A 300 -32.19 -19.49 25.14
CA ILE A 300 -32.66 -20.79 24.62
C ILE A 300 -34.16 -21.02 24.89
N VAL A 301 -34.71 -20.45 25.96
CA VAL A 301 -36.15 -20.55 26.29
C VAL A 301 -36.96 -19.73 25.29
N THR A 302 -36.55 -18.48 25.04
CA THR A 302 -37.23 -17.63 24.05
C THR A 302 -37.15 -18.20 22.64
N ASN A 303 -36.09 -18.95 22.33
CA ASN A 303 -35.93 -19.65 21.05
C ASN A 303 -36.86 -20.86 20.95
N ALA A 304 -37.03 -21.61 22.04
CA ALA A 304 -37.86 -22.80 22.09
C ALA A 304 -39.36 -22.49 22.18
N GLN A 305 -39.74 -21.39 22.84
CA GLN A 305 -41.12 -21.03 23.14
C GLN A 305 -42.05 -20.99 21.90
N PRO A 306 -41.65 -20.43 20.75
CA PRO A 306 -42.50 -20.39 19.55
C PRO A 306 -42.81 -21.77 18.96
N HIS A 307 -41.99 -22.78 19.29
CA HIS A 307 -42.15 -24.13 18.77
C HIS A 307 -43.03 -25.03 19.64
N VAL A 308 -43.53 -24.53 20.77
CA VAL A 308 -44.27 -25.31 21.76
C VAL A 308 -45.60 -25.82 21.19
N GLY A 309 -45.87 -27.11 21.35
CA GLY A 309 -47.12 -27.75 20.92
C GLY A 309 -47.21 -28.08 19.43
N ASN A 310 -46.19 -27.73 18.63
CA ASN A 310 -46.22 -28.00 17.20
C ASN A 310 -45.98 -29.48 16.88
N PRO A 311 -46.86 -30.13 16.08
CA PRO A 311 -46.74 -31.54 15.73
C PRO A 311 -45.43 -31.93 15.05
N VAL A 312 -44.88 -31.07 14.19
CA VAL A 312 -43.63 -31.35 13.45
C VAL A 312 -42.59 -30.31 13.78
N LEU A 313 -41.38 -30.76 14.11
CA LEU A 313 -40.20 -29.92 14.34
C LEU A 313 -39.05 -30.41 13.47
N ILE A 314 -38.43 -29.51 12.73
CA ILE A 314 -37.26 -29.74 11.88
C ILE A 314 -36.12 -28.91 12.45
N ASN A 315 -35.04 -29.58 12.85
CA ASN A 315 -33.80 -28.94 13.28
C ASN A 315 -32.72 -29.18 12.23
N MET A 316 -32.02 -28.12 11.85
CA MET A 316 -30.92 -28.14 10.90
C MET A 316 -29.76 -27.35 11.49
N ASP A 317 -28.52 -27.81 11.31
CA ASP A 317 -27.30 -27.17 11.83
C ASP A 317 -26.46 -26.68 10.65
N LEU A 318 -25.86 -25.50 10.77
CA LEU A 318 -24.95 -24.96 9.75
C LEU A 318 -23.51 -25.42 10.02
N GLU A 319 -22.87 -25.96 8.99
CA GLU A 319 -21.50 -26.45 9.09
C GLU A 319 -20.49 -25.29 9.20
N ALA A 320 -19.55 -25.42 10.14
CA ALA A 320 -18.46 -24.48 10.36
C ALA A 320 -18.91 -23.00 10.31
N PHE A 321 -20.00 -22.68 11.01
CA PHE A 321 -20.69 -21.40 10.91
C PHE A 321 -19.80 -20.16 11.08
N PHE A 322 -18.92 -20.12 12.09
CA PHE A 322 -18.02 -18.97 12.27
C PHE A 322 -16.92 -18.89 11.19
N PRO A 323 -16.16 -19.98 10.92
CA PRO A 323 -15.16 -19.96 9.83
C PRO A 323 -15.71 -19.61 8.44
N THR A 324 -16.95 -20.00 8.11
CA THR A 324 -17.56 -19.69 6.80
C THR A 324 -17.90 -18.20 6.63
N ILE A 325 -17.93 -17.42 7.71
CA ILE A 325 -18.15 -15.98 7.66
C ILE A 325 -16.81 -15.28 7.44
N THR A 326 -16.50 -15.03 6.17
CA THR A 326 -15.23 -14.44 5.75
C THR A 326 -15.12 -12.94 6.06
N TRP A 327 -13.90 -12.42 6.09
CA TRP A 327 -13.64 -11.00 6.32
C TRP A 327 -14.34 -10.07 5.32
N GLN A 328 -14.56 -10.48 4.07
CA GLN A 328 -15.29 -9.68 3.09
C GLN A 328 -16.77 -9.50 3.48
N ARG A 329 -17.39 -10.55 4.05
CA ARG A 329 -18.77 -10.49 4.56
C ARG A 329 -18.85 -9.58 5.77
N VAL A 330 -17.87 -9.67 6.67
CA VAL A 330 -17.76 -8.78 7.84
C VAL A 330 -17.54 -7.32 7.40
N ARG A 331 -16.67 -7.06 6.42
CA ARG A 331 -16.48 -5.72 5.84
C ARG A 331 -17.78 -5.18 5.27
N SER A 332 -18.56 -6.03 4.58
CA SER A 332 -19.86 -5.64 4.01
C SER A 332 -20.85 -5.21 5.09
N VAL A 333 -20.84 -5.85 6.27
CA VAL A 333 -21.66 -5.42 7.42
C VAL A 333 -21.35 -3.99 7.83
N PHE A 334 -20.08 -3.67 8.09
CA PHE A 334 -19.68 -2.31 8.49
C PHE A 334 -19.94 -1.28 7.38
N HIS A 335 -19.66 -1.63 6.13
CA HIS A 335 -19.92 -0.74 5.01
C HIS A 335 -21.42 -0.43 4.85
N ARG A 336 -22.29 -1.45 4.97
CA ARG A 336 -23.75 -1.28 4.93
C ARG A 336 -24.32 -0.54 6.14
N ALA A 337 -23.59 -0.52 7.25
CA ALA A 337 -23.93 0.30 8.42
C ALA A 337 -23.60 1.80 8.20
N GLY A 338 -22.85 2.15 7.16
CA GLY A 338 -22.52 3.52 6.78
C GLY A 338 -21.03 3.88 6.88
N TYR A 339 -20.16 2.98 7.35
CA TYR A 339 -18.73 3.27 7.42
C TYR A 339 -18.06 3.34 6.04
N SER A 340 -17.04 4.20 5.94
CA SER A 340 -16.20 4.30 4.76
C SER A 340 -15.52 2.95 4.45
N PRO A 341 -15.22 2.64 3.17
CA PRO A 341 -14.56 1.38 2.83
C PRO A 341 -13.23 1.15 3.57
N SER A 342 -12.52 2.24 3.90
CA SER A 342 -11.30 2.18 4.71
C SER A 342 -11.57 1.72 6.13
N VAL A 343 -12.47 2.39 6.85
CA VAL A 343 -12.80 2.06 8.24
C VAL A 343 -13.43 0.67 8.32
N ALA A 344 -14.34 0.35 7.40
CA ALA A 344 -14.97 -0.97 7.32
C ALA A 344 -13.94 -2.10 7.11
N THR A 345 -12.87 -1.85 6.34
CA THR A 345 -11.79 -2.82 6.13
C THR A 345 -10.99 -3.02 7.41
N ILE A 346 -10.61 -1.95 8.10
CA ILE A 346 -9.86 -2.03 9.36
C ILE A 346 -10.68 -2.78 10.43
N LEU A 347 -11.95 -2.41 10.61
CA LEU A 347 -12.87 -3.08 11.55
C LEU A 347 -13.02 -4.57 11.23
N ALA A 348 -13.17 -4.93 9.95
CA ALA A 348 -13.25 -6.32 9.54
C ALA A 348 -11.97 -7.12 9.83
N LEU A 349 -10.80 -6.50 9.66
CA LEU A 349 -9.52 -7.16 9.93
C LEU A 349 -9.26 -7.32 11.44
N ILE A 350 -9.69 -6.38 12.27
CA ILE A 350 -9.62 -6.53 13.75
C ILE A 350 -10.54 -7.66 14.23
N CYS A 351 -11.68 -7.84 13.58
CA CYS A 351 -12.70 -8.83 13.98
C CYS A 351 -12.53 -10.22 13.36
N THR A 352 -11.52 -10.45 12.51
CA THR A 352 -11.31 -11.74 11.83
C THR A 352 -9.88 -12.24 12.01
N GLU A 353 -9.67 -13.54 11.82
CA GLU A 353 -8.34 -14.16 11.83
C GLU A 353 -8.26 -15.33 10.86
N CYS A 354 -7.06 -15.64 10.38
CA CYS A 354 -6.81 -16.83 9.57
C CYS A 354 -6.78 -18.08 10.49
N PRO A 355 -7.28 -19.24 10.05
CA PRO A 355 -6.81 -20.50 10.61
C PRO A 355 -5.31 -20.64 10.30
N ARG A 356 -4.54 -21.12 11.28
CA ARG A 356 -3.08 -21.21 11.17
C ARG A 356 -2.55 -22.49 11.78
N ASP A 357 -1.47 -22.97 11.18
CA ASP A 357 -0.66 -24.05 11.71
C ASP A 357 0.68 -23.51 12.20
N THR A 358 1.23 -24.16 13.21
CA THR A 358 2.52 -23.79 13.81
C THR A 358 3.62 -24.60 13.15
N VAL A 359 4.64 -23.92 12.64
CA VAL A 359 5.79 -24.52 11.94
C VAL A 359 7.08 -23.96 12.54
N GLU A 360 8.00 -24.84 12.91
CA GLU A 360 9.34 -24.42 13.34
C GLU A 360 10.32 -24.51 12.17
N TYR A 361 11.05 -23.42 11.91
CA TYR A 361 12.06 -23.37 10.86
C TYR A 361 13.24 -22.52 11.31
N ALA A 362 14.45 -23.05 11.17
CA ALA A 362 15.69 -22.38 11.57
C ALA A 362 15.67 -21.85 13.03
N GLY A 363 15.14 -22.65 13.96
CA GLY A 363 15.02 -22.30 15.39
C GLY A 363 14.01 -21.19 15.70
N LYS A 364 13.12 -20.84 14.75
CA LYS A 364 12.05 -19.86 14.94
C LYS A 364 10.69 -20.48 14.65
N THR A 365 9.73 -20.16 15.52
CA THR A 365 8.33 -20.55 15.34
C THR A 365 7.62 -19.57 14.41
N TYR A 366 6.96 -20.11 13.38
CA TYR A 366 6.13 -19.38 12.42
C TYR A 366 4.70 -19.90 12.46
N TYR A 367 3.75 -19.01 12.22
CA TYR A 367 2.34 -19.32 12.15
C TYR A 367 1.84 -19.09 10.72
N VAL A 368 1.67 -20.17 9.98
CA VAL A 368 1.33 -20.15 8.55
C VAL A 368 -0.17 -20.23 8.38
N ALA A 369 -0.76 -19.31 7.60
CA ALA A 369 -2.17 -19.32 7.29
C ALA A 369 -2.53 -20.52 6.40
N THR A 370 -3.47 -21.35 6.86
CA THR A 370 -3.96 -22.53 6.13
C THR A 370 -5.21 -22.24 5.30
N GLY A 371 -5.84 -21.08 5.53
CA GLY A 371 -7.09 -20.71 4.89
C GLY A 371 -7.41 -19.22 5.00
N PRO A 372 -8.57 -18.81 4.44
CA PRO A 372 -8.99 -17.42 4.45
C PRO A 372 -9.36 -16.95 5.87
N ARG A 373 -9.32 -15.62 6.07
CA ARG A 373 -9.78 -15.01 7.32
C ARG A 373 -11.28 -15.20 7.52
N GLY A 374 -11.65 -15.68 8.69
CA GLY A 374 -13.04 -15.85 9.14
C GLY A 374 -13.24 -15.35 10.57
N LEU A 375 -14.46 -15.50 11.08
CA LEU A 375 -14.74 -15.16 12.49
C LEU A 375 -14.09 -16.18 13.44
N PRO A 376 -13.25 -15.75 14.38
CA PRO A 376 -12.65 -16.63 15.38
C PRO A 376 -13.67 -17.04 16.45
N GLN A 377 -13.57 -18.29 16.91
CA GLN A 377 -14.37 -18.79 18.03
C GLN A 377 -13.69 -18.39 19.35
N GLY A 378 -14.10 -17.25 19.92
CA GLY A 378 -13.56 -16.73 21.19
C GLY A 378 -13.48 -15.20 21.25
N ALA A 379 -13.57 -14.50 20.11
CA ALA A 379 -13.73 -13.05 20.10
C ALA A 379 -15.15 -12.64 20.52
N CYS A 380 -15.28 -11.55 21.28
CA CYS A 380 -16.57 -11.03 21.73
C CYS A 380 -17.42 -10.44 20.58
N THR A 381 -16.79 -10.03 19.49
CA THR A 381 -17.47 -9.49 18.29
C THR A 381 -18.09 -10.57 17.42
N SER A 382 -17.49 -11.76 17.36
CA SER A 382 -17.90 -12.85 16.46
C SER A 382 -19.38 -13.23 16.58
N PRO A 383 -19.95 -13.39 17.79
CA PRO A 383 -21.36 -13.75 17.93
C PRO A 383 -22.33 -12.69 17.40
N GLY A 384 -22.06 -11.40 17.64
CA GLY A 384 -22.89 -10.31 17.12
C GLY A 384 -22.76 -10.17 15.60
N LEU A 385 -21.52 -10.22 15.08
CA LEU A 385 -21.27 -10.15 13.63
C LEU A 385 -21.91 -11.31 12.87
N SER A 386 -21.93 -12.52 13.44
CA SER A 386 -22.53 -13.67 12.76
C SER A 386 -24.04 -13.49 12.56
N ASN A 387 -24.75 -12.90 13.52
CA ASN A 387 -26.15 -12.53 13.36
C ASN A 387 -26.35 -11.44 12.29
N LEU A 388 -25.49 -10.42 12.25
CA LEU A 388 -25.57 -9.35 11.26
C LEU A 388 -25.34 -9.87 9.83
N VAL A 389 -24.45 -10.84 9.67
CA VAL A 389 -24.19 -11.50 8.39
C VAL A 389 -25.37 -12.41 7.98
N ALA A 390 -25.97 -13.12 8.93
CA ALA A 390 -27.09 -14.02 8.69
C ALA A 390 -28.44 -13.32 8.44
N ARG A 391 -28.53 -11.98 8.52
CA ARG A 391 -29.80 -11.25 8.34
C ARG A 391 -30.54 -11.59 7.03
N ARG A 392 -29.83 -11.76 5.92
CA ARG A 392 -30.46 -12.11 4.63
C ARG A 392 -31.02 -13.54 4.64
N LEU A 393 -30.28 -14.48 5.24
CA LEU A 393 -30.75 -15.84 5.48
C LEU A 393 -32.03 -15.83 6.31
N ASP A 394 -32.03 -15.10 7.43
CA ASP A 394 -33.18 -15.02 8.34
C ASP A 394 -34.42 -14.43 7.64
N LYS A 395 -34.25 -13.38 6.85
CA LYS A 395 -35.37 -12.79 6.08
C LYS A 395 -35.96 -13.76 5.06
N ARG A 396 -35.11 -14.49 4.33
CA ARG A 396 -35.57 -15.43 3.29
C ARG A 396 -36.24 -16.65 3.91
N LEU A 397 -35.67 -17.19 4.98
CA LEU A 397 -36.25 -18.32 5.71
C LEU A 397 -37.54 -17.92 6.43
N GLY A 398 -37.56 -16.76 7.08
CA GLY A 398 -38.76 -16.18 7.68
C GLY A 398 -39.87 -15.97 6.65
N GLY A 399 -39.54 -15.44 5.46
CA GLY A 399 -40.51 -15.28 4.37
C GLY A 399 -41.03 -16.61 3.81
N LEU A 400 -40.18 -17.63 3.68
CA LEU A 400 -40.60 -18.99 3.30
C LEU A 400 -41.55 -19.57 4.35
N CYS A 401 -41.20 -19.45 5.63
CA CYS A 401 -41.97 -20.00 6.72
C CYS A 401 -43.32 -19.27 6.87
N GLY A 402 -43.34 -17.94 6.77
CA GLY A 402 -44.56 -17.15 6.82
C GLY A 402 -45.56 -17.52 5.71
N LYS A 403 -45.08 -17.78 4.48
CA LYS A 403 -45.95 -18.24 3.37
C LYS A 403 -46.56 -19.61 3.59
N LEU A 404 -45.92 -20.45 4.40
CA LEU A 404 -46.33 -21.83 4.66
C LEU A 404 -46.99 -21.99 6.03
N GLY A 405 -47.22 -20.89 6.78
CA GLY A 405 -47.78 -20.94 8.14
C GLY A 405 -46.85 -21.62 9.16
N LEU A 406 -45.53 -21.52 8.96
CA LEU A 406 -44.51 -22.17 9.79
C LEU A 406 -43.86 -21.18 10.74
N THR A 407 -43.40 -21.70 11.87
CA THR A 407 -42.60 -20.96 12.84
C THR A 407 -41.11 -21.25 12.62
N TYR A 408 -40.30 -20.20 12.53
CA TYR A 408 -38.85 -20.30 12.36
C TYR A 408 -38.11 -19.49 13.42
N THR A 409 -37.11 -20.11 14.04
CA THR A 409 -36.14 -19.45 14.91
C THR A 409 -34.73 -19.95 14.60
N ARG A 410 -33.74 -19.14 14.95
CA ARG A 410 -32.31 -19.45 14.81
C ARG A 410 -31.57 -19.14 16.11
N TYR A 411 -30.83 -20.12 16.60
CA TYR A 411 -29.89 -19.95 17.70
C TYR A 411 -28.47 -20.22 17.22
N ALA A 412 -27.74 -19.15 16.89
CA ALA A 412 -26.42 -19.24 16.27
C ALA A 412 -26.49 -20.01 14.93
N ASP A 413 -25.90 -21.20 14.88
CA ASP A 413 -25.85 -22.15 13.76
C ASP A 413 -27.03 -23.13 13.74
N ASP A 414 -27.76 -23.29 14.84
CA ASP A 414 -28.96 -24.13 14.92
C ASP A 414 -30.18 -23.40 14.35
N LEU A 415 -30.80 -23.99 13.33
CA LEU A 415 -32.06 -23.57 12.72
C LEU A 415 -33.18 -24.49 13.21
N SER A 416 -34.27 -23.91 13.72
CA SER A 416 -35.47 -24.66 14.14
C SER A 416 -36.68 -24.16 13.36
N VAL A 417 -37.38 -25.08 12.70
CA VAL A 417 -38.63 -24.83 11.97
C VAL A 417 -39.70 -25.77 12.48
N SER A 418 -40.87 -25.26 12.83
CA SER A 418 -42.00 -26.10 13.26
C SER A 418 -43.32 -25.66 12.64
N GLY A 419 -44.30 -26.54 12.70
CA GLY A 419 -45.69 -26.21 12.40
C GLY A 419 -46.61 -27.43 12.46
N PRO A 420 -47.79 -27.35 11.83
CA PRO A 420 -48.85 -28.34 12.00
C PRO A 420 -48.57 -29.66 11.27
N ALA A 421 -49.43 -30.66 11.50
CA ALA A 421 -49.18 -32.05 11.11
C ALA A 421 -49.11 -32.26 9.58
N GLU A 422 -49.79 -31.40 8.81
CA GLU A 422 -49.87 -31.41 7.35
C GLU A 422 -48.50 -31.17 6.68
N ILE A 423 -47.54 -30.61 7.43
CA ILE A 423 -46.16 -30.42 6.93
C ILE A 423 -45.48 -31.75 6.68
N ASN A 424 -45.87 -32.84 7.36
CA ASN A 424 -45.21 -34.14 7.23
C ASN A 424 -45.03 -34.59 5.77
N GLU A 425 -46.01 -34.29 4.91
CA GLU A 425 -45.97 -34.62 3.48
C GLU A 425 -44.98 -33.76 2.69
N LYS A 426 -44.69 -32.55 3.18
CA LYS A 426 -43.83 -31.54 2.54
C LYS A 426 -42.46 -31.37 3.20
N VAL A 427 -42.10 -32.21 4.19
CA VAL A 427 -40.82 -32.11 4.92
C VAL A 427 -39.62 -32.15 3.98
N GLY A 428 -39.60 -33.08 3.04
CA GLY A 428 -38.49 -33.22 2.07
C GLY A 428 -38.32 -31.96 1.21
N TYR A 429 -39.43 -31.40 0.73
CA TYR A 429 -39.45 -30.13 0.00
C TYR A 429 -38.90 -28.99 0.86
N LEU A 430 -39.41 -28.85 2.10
CA LEU A 430 -39.01 -27.78 3.00
C LEU A 430 -37.51 -27.85 3.33
N MET A 431 -36.98 -29.04 3.66
CA MET A 431 -35.55 -29.24 3.90
C MET A 431 -34.70 -28.88 2.68
N ALA A 432 -35.13 -29.26 1.47
CA ALA A 432 -34.43 -28.90 0.24
C ALA A 432 -34.44 -27.38 0.00
N ARG A 433 -35.58 -26.72 0.23
CA ARG A 433 -35.69 -25.26 0.10
C ARG A 433 -34.82 -24.51 1.12
N ILE A 434 -34.81 -24.96 2.38
CA ILE A 434 -33.95 -24.37 3.41
C ILE A 434 -32.47 -24.54 3.03
N ARG A 435 -32.07 -25.72 2.56
CA ARG A 435 -30.72 -25.98 2.07
C ARG A 435 -30.33 -25.06 0.92
N HIS A 436 -31.16 -24.94 -0.12
CA HIS A 436 -30.88 -24.06 -1.27
C HIS A 436 -30.79 -22.58 -0.85
N ILE A 437 -31.61 -22.15 0.11
CA ILE A 437 -31.53 -20.77 0.64
C ILE A 437 -30.22 -20.59 1.43
N ALA A 438 -29.85 -21.55 2.28
CA ALA A 438 -28.59 -21.50 3.03
C ALA A 438 -27.37 -21.44 2.10
N GLU A 439 -27.33 -22.31 1.08
CA GLU A 439 -26.27 -22.34 0.06
C GLU A 439 -26.16 -21.02 -0.70
N ALA A 440 -27.29 -20.46 -1.13
CA ALA A 440 -27.33 -19.17 -1.82
C ALA A 440 -26.87 -17.99 -0.93
N GLU A 441 -26.98 -18.12 0.40
CA GLU A 441 -26.46 -17.15 1.37
C GLU A 441 -25.03 -17.47 1.84
N GLY A 442 -24.37 -18.46 1.22
CA GLY A 442 -22.99 -18.84 1.50
C GLY A 442 -22.80 -19.64 2.78
N PHE A 443 -23.81 -20.43 3.17
CA PHE A 443 -23.76 -21.38 4.28
C PHE A 443 -24.03 -22.80 3.79
N GLN A 444 -23.54 -23.80 4.52
CA GLN A 444 -23.78 -25.20 4.22
C GLN A 444 -24.53 -25.85 5.37
N VAL A 445 -25.54 -26.65 5.06
CA VAL A 445 -26.31 -27.39 6.06
C VAL A 445 -25.63 -28.73 6.34
N ASN A 446 -25.51 -29.09 7.60
CA ASN A 446 -24.98 -30.38 8.02
C ASN A 446 -26.07 -31.47 7.95
N PRO A 447 -26.01 -32.41 6.98
CA PRO A 447 -27.02 -33.46 6.83
C PRO A 447 -27.00 -34.42 8.03
N LYS A 448 -25.81 -34.70 8.60
CA LYS A 448 -25.65 -35.64 9.73
C LYS A 448 -26.29 -35.13 11.02
N LYS A 449 -26.45 -33.82 11.17
CA LYS A 449 -27.11 -33.19 12.33
C LYS A 449 -28.54 -32.76 12.06
N THR A 450 -29.03 -32.90 10.83
CA THR A 450 -30.41 -32.57 10.50
C THR A 450 -31.36 -33.61 11.10
N ARG A 451 -32.42 -33.18 11.78
CA ARG A 451 -33.38 -34.04 12.46
C ARG A 451 -34.81 -33.57 12.21
N VAL A 452 -35.71 -34.52 12.02
CA VAL A 452 -37.16 -34.30 11.97
C VAL A 452 -37.77 -35.02 13.16
N LEU A 453 -38.44 -34.27 14.04
CA LEU A 453 -38.96 -34.72 15.32
C LEU A 453 -40.48 -34.60 15.32
N ARG A 454 -41.14 -35.70 15.69
CA ARG A 454 -42.60 -35.86 15.72
C ARG A 454 -43.08 -36.05 17.17
N PRO A 455 -44.39 -36.00 17.45
CA PRO A 455 -44.92 -35.95 18.82
C PRO A 455 -44.61 -37.20 19.65
N ASN A 456 -44.40 -38.35 19.00
CA ASN A 456 -43.98 -39.61 19.60
C ASN A 456 -42.54 -39.59 20.16
N THR A 457 -41.76 -38.55 19.86
CA THR A 457 -40.38 -38.37 20.32
C THR A 457 -40.24 -37.07 21.10
N ALA A 458 -39.18 -36.94 21.91
CA ALA A 458 -38.86 -35.68 22.56
C ALA A 458 -38.42 -34.67 21.48
N GLN A 459 -39.27 -33.68 21.21
CA GLN A 459 -38.96 -32.57 20.32
C GLN A 459 -38.08 -31.58 21.07
N LEU A 460 -36.81 -31.50 20.70
CA LEU A 460 -35.80 -30.72 21.40
C LEU A 460 -35.42 -29.49 20.56
N VAL A 461 -35.54 -28.29 21.12
CA VAL A 461 -34.99 -27.05 20.56
C VAL A 461 -33.93 -26.54 21.53
N THR A 462 -32.67 -26.48 21.09
CA THR A 462 -31.53 -26.02 21.93
C THR A 462 -31.45 -26.70 23.32
N GLY A 463 -31.85 -27.98 23.40
CA GLY A 463 -31.88 -28.76 24.65
C GLY A 463 -33.17 -28.66 25.48
N ILE A 464 -34.15 -27.85 25.06
CA ILE A 464 -35.47 -27.72 25.70
C ILE A 464 -36.49 -28.57 24.95
N VAL A 465 -37.26 -29.36 25.68
CA VAL A 465 -38.40 -30.13 25.18
C VAL A 465 -39.58 -29.20 24.92
N VAL A 466 -40.17 -29.26 23.73
CA VAL A 466 -41.25 -28.36 23.28
C VAL A 466 -42.58 -29.06 22.97
N ASN A 467 -42.72 -30.37 23.19
CA ASN A 467 -43.92 -31.13 22.80
C ASN A 467 -45.27 -30.55 23.27
N ALA A 468 -45.32 -30.00 24.49
CA ALA A 468 -46.56 -29.44 25.06
C ALA A 468 -46.31 -28.19 25.90
N LYS A 469 -45.20 -28.17 26.64
CA LYS A 469 -44.69 -27.01 27.37
C LYS A 469 -43.17 -27.05 27.41
N PRO A 470 -42.49 -25.91 27.53
CA PRO A 470 -41.05 -25.87 27.74
C PRO A 470 -40.68 -26.75 28.94
N SER A 471 -39.83 -27.74 28.71
CA SER A 471 -39.38 -28.65 29.76
C SER A 471 -37.97 -29.13 29.48
N LEU A 472 -37.33 -29.68 30.50
CA LEU A 472 -36.05 -30.37 30.34
C LEU A 472 -36.27 -31.86 30.04
N PRO A 473 -35.27 -32.54 29.46
CA PRO A 473 -35.30 -33.99 29.27
C PRO A 473 -35.60 -34.73 30.59
N LYS A 474 -36.50 -35.73 30.53
CA LYS A 474 -36.91 -36.50 31.72
C LYS A 474 -35.72 -37.12 32.45
N LYS A 475 -34.69 -37.56 31.73
CA LYS A 475 -33.46 -38.16 32.30
C LYS A 475 -32.71 -37.17 33.20
N GLU A 476 -32.60 -35.91 32.80
CA GLU A 476 -31.91 -34.87 33.57
C GLU A 476 -32.71 -34.53 34.84
N LEU A 477 -34.03 -34.34 34.72
CA LEU A 477 -34.90 -34.08 35.87
C LEU A 477 -34.91 -35.24 36.89
N ARG A 478 -34.91 -36.49 36.41
CA ARG A 478 -34.81 -37.68 37.28
C ARG A 478 -33.47 -37.72 38.01
N ARG A 479 -32.37 -37.43 37.32
CA ARG A 479 -31.03 -37.37 37.92
C ARG A 479 -30.97 -36.33 39.04
N LEU A 480 -31.46 -35.11 38.81
CA LEU A 480 -31.45 -34.05 39.82
C LEU A 480 -32.30 -34.41 41.05
N ARG A 481 -33.50 -34.96 40.85
CA ARG A 481 -34.34 -35.43 41.96
C ARG A 481 -33.68 -36.55 42.76
N ALA A 482 -33.03 -37.49 42.08
CA ALA A 482 -32.32 -38.58 42.75
C ALA A 482 -31.14 -38.06 43.60
N ILE A 483 -30.38 -37.09 43.08
CA ILE A 483 -29.28 -36.45 43.83
C ILE A 483 -29.83 -35.78 45.09
N LEU A 484 -30.87 -34.94 44.97
CA LEU A 484 -31.44 -34.21 46.12
C LEU A 484 -32.05 -35.16 47.15
N HIS A 485 -32.80 -36.17 46.71
CA HIS A 485 -33.40 -37.16 47.62
C HIS A 485 -32.34 -37.97 48.38
N GLN A 486 -31.25 -38.36 47.72
CA GLN A 486 -30.17 -39.11 48.39
C GLN A 486 -29.31 -38.22 49.27
N ALA A 487 -29.16 -36.94 48.90
CA ALA A 487 -28.47 -35.95 49.73
C ALA A 487 -29.20 -35.71 51.06
N GLN A 488 -30.53 -35.82 51.10
CA GLN A 488 -31.30 -35.73 52.36
C GLN A 488 -30.94 -36.83 53.37
N LYS A 489 -30.49 -38.00 52.90
CA LYS A 489 -30.16 -39.14 53.76
C LYS A 489 -28.68 -39.22 54.10
N ASN A 490 -27.82 -38.95 53.12
CA ASN A 490 -26.38 -39.27 53.20
C ASN A 490 -25.49 -38.01 53.14
N GLY A 491 -26.09 -36.82 53.10
CA GLY A 491 -25.37 -35.56 52.88
C GLY A 491 -25.08 -35.28 51.40
N LEU A 492 -24.88 -34.01 51.08
CA LEU A 492 -24.69 -33.54 49.70
C LEU A 492 -23.37 -34.00 49.08
N ASP A 493 -22.28 -33.98 49.87
CA ASP A 493 -20.95 -34.33 49.39
C ASP A 493 -20.82 -35.80 49.00
N ALA A 494 -21.53 -36.69 49.71
CA ALA A 494 -21.60 -38.12 49.38
C ALA A 494 -22.27 -38.40 48.02
N GLN A 495 -23.00 -37.44 47.45
CA GLN A 495 -23.62 -37.58 46.12
C GLN A 495 -22.70 -37.15 44.97
N ASN A 496 -21.51 -36.62 45.25
CA ASN A 496 -20.54 -36.23 44.22
C ASN A 496 -19.78 -37.42 43.63
N ARG A 497 -20.50 -38.38 43.05
CA ARG A 497 -19.94 -39.62 42.48
C ARG A 497 -19.00 -39.39 41.30
N GLU A 498 -19.17 -38.27 40.62
CA GLU A 498 -18.40 -37.88 39.43
C GLU A 498 -17.23 -36.93 39.78
N GLN A 499 -16.98 -36.68 41.07
CA GLN A 499 -15.91 -35.79 41.55
C GLN A 499 -15.93 -34.41 40.87
N ILE A 500 -17.13 -33.85 40.70
CA ILE A 500 -17.35 -32.56 40.07
C ILE A 500 -16.79 -31.46 40.98
N PRO A 501 -15.91 -30.58 40.48
CA PRO A 501 -15.44 -29.42 41.24
C PRO A 501 -16.60 -28.50 41.63
N HIS A 502 -16.58 -27.99 42.85
CA HIS A 502 -17.63 -27.10 43.38
C HIS A 502 -19.06 -27.67 43.21
N PHE A 503 -19.25 -28.95 43.58
CA PHE A 503 -20.50 -29.69 43.35
C PHE A 503 -21.76 -28.96 43.81
N ARG A 504 -21.75 -28.32 44.99
CA ARG A 504 -22.88 -27.52 45.49
C ARG A 504 -23.25 -26.39 44.53
N ALA A 505 -22.27 -25.64 44.02
CA ALA A 505 -22.48 -24.56 43.05
C ALA A 505 -22.95 -25.11 41.69
N TRP A 506 -22.40 -26.24 41.24
CA TRP A 506 -22.86 -26.93 40.04
C TRP A 506 -24.34 -27.34 40.14
N LEU A 507 -24.75 -27.91 41.28
CA LEU A 507 -26.13 -28.33 41.51
C LEU A 507 -27.08 -27.12 41.58
N ALA A 508 -26.69 -26.06 42.29
CA ALA A 508 -27.44 -24.80 42.33
C ALA A 508 -27.62 -24.20 40.92
N GLY A 509 -26.58 -24.23 40.09
CA GLY A 509 -26.65 -23.79 38.69
C GLY A 509 -27.61 -24.64 37.85
N LYS A 510 -27.62 -25.97 38.04
CA LYS A 510 -28.57 -26.87 37.38
C LYS A 510 -30.01 -26.62 37.81
N ILE A 511 -30.26 -26.38 39.10
CA ILE A 511 -31.60 -26.04 39.61
C ILE A 511 -32.06 -24.67 39.08
N SER A 512 -31.16 -23.69 39.05
CA SER A 512 -31.43 -22.37 38.45
C SER A 512 -31.80 -22.47 36.97
N PHE A 513 -31.10 -23.34 36.23
CA PHE A 513 -31.44 -23.66 34.84
C PHE A 513 -32.83 -24.29 34.72
N VAL A 514 -33.19 -25.22 35.62
CA VAL A 514 -34.54 -25.80 35.67
C VAL A 514 -35.58 -24.72 35.97
N ARG A 515 -35.29 -23.79 36.90
CA ARG A 515 -36.17 -22.67 37.24
C ARG A 515 -36.37 -21.73 36.05
N MET A 516 -35.34 -21.49 35.24
CA MET A 516 -35.43 -20.69 34.02
C MET A 516 -36.39 -21.31 32.99
N VAL A 517 -36.39 -22.64 32.84
CA VAL A 517 -37.26 -23.34 31.86
C VAL A 517 -38.65 -23.64 32.43
N ARG A 518 -38.74 -24.03 33.71
CA ARG A 518 -39.97 -24.39 34.43
C ARG A 518 -39.94 -23.80 35.85
N PRO A 519 -40.43 -22.57 36.04
CA PRO A 519 -40.35 -21.84 37.31
C PRO A 519 -40.89 -22.62 38.51
N GLU A 520 -42.08 -23.21 38.39
CA GLU A 520 -42.73 -23.97 39.48
C GLU A 520 -41.90 -25.17 39.95
N LEU A 521 -41.35 -25.94 39.01
CA LEU A 521 -40.57 -27.13 39.32
C LEU A 521 -39.20 -26.75 39.88
N GLY A 522 -38.58 -25.71 39.31
CA GLY A 522 -37.33 -25.16 39.80
C GLY A 522 -37.45 -24.64 41.23
N ALA A 523 -38.54 -23.94 41.57
CA ALA A 523 -38.78 -23.45 42.93
C ALA A 523 -38.88 -24.60 43.95
N LYS A 524 -39.56 -25.70 43.60
CA LYS A 524 -39.63 -26.89 44.45
C LYS A 524 -38.26 -27.54 44.66
N LEU A 525 -37.46 -27.67 43.60
CA LEU A 525 -36.10 -28.23 43.71
C LEU A 525 -35.16 -27.30 44.48
N GLN A 526 -35.32 -25.98 44.33
CA GLN A 526 -34.54 -25.00 45.08
C GLN A 526 -34.83 -25.10 46.57
N ALA A 527 -36.11 -25.15 46.96
CA ALA A 527 -36.48 -25.33 48.36
C ALA A 527 -35.92 -26.64 48.96
N GLN A 528 -35.91 -27.73 48.18
CA GLN A 528 -35.28 -28.99 48.60
C GLN A 528 -33.76 -28.87 48.75
N PHE A 529 -33.11 -28.06 47.93
CA PHE A 529 -31.67 -27.83 47.98
C PHE A 529 -31.26 -26.88 49.10
N ASP A 530 -32.08 -25.87 49.41
CA ASP A 530 -31.84 -24.94 50.50
C ASP A 530 -32.05 -25.61 51.87
N ALA A 531 -32.81 -26.70 51.93
CA ALA A 531 -32.98 -27.54 53.11
C ALA A 531 -31.82 -28.53 53.35
N LEU A 532 -30.81 -28.57 52.48
CA LEU A 532 -29.61 -29.42 52.54
C LEU A 532 -28.35 -28.60 52.88
#